data_AF-A0A645EZK9-F1
#
_entry.id   AF-A0A645EZK9-F1
#
_cell.length_a   1.000
_cell.length_b   1.000
_cell.length_c   1.000
_cell.angle_alpha   90.00
_cell.angle_beta   90.00
_cell.angle_gamma   90.00
#
_symmetry.space_group_name_H-M   'P 1'
#
loop_
_entity.id
_entity.type
_entity.pdbx_description
1 polymer ?
#
loop_
_entity_poly.entity_id
_entity_poly.type
_entity_poly.pdbx_seq_one_letter_code
_entity_poly.pdbx_strand_id
1 'polypeptide(L)'
;MTAEETAKVCKLLFKNGHSMNAKFVGRSADVVAEAAGITVPAGTRVLIGEQGGVGEGYPLSYEKLTTVLGFYTVKDWHEACELSIALLQNGIGHTMSLHTEDRDIVMKFAAKPASRILVNTGGTMGGTGASTGLMPSFTLGCGTWGGSATSENVTPMHLVNIKRVAYGLKDCTTLASDDPTFNHPELTNGCQNTYCTETAKGQELNQEDLMSLVNQLVSAMKGAN
;
A
#
# COMPACT_ATOMS: atom_id res chain seq x y z
N MET A 1 -27.27 -6.86 17.19
CA MET A 1 -28.00 -5.61 17.48
C MET A 1 -29.00 -5.37 16.38
N THR A 2 -30.17 -4.83 16.70
CA THR A 2 -31.12 -4.32 15.70
C THR A 2 -30.57 -3.06 15.00
N ALA A 3 -31.22 -2.60 13.94
CA ALA A 3 -30.83 -1.35 13.27
C ALA A 3 -30.92 -0.14 14.22
N GLU A 4 -31.94 -0.07 15.07
CA GLU A 4 -32.12 1.01 16.05
C GLU A 4 -31.01 1.00 17.11
N GLU A 5 -30.71 -0.18 17.66
CA GLU A 5 -29.62 -0.38 18.62
C GLU A 5 -28.26 0.00 18.02
N THR A 6 -28.02 -0.43 16.78
CA THR A 6 -26.79 -0.10 16.04
C THR A 6 -26.66 1.42 15.87
N ALA A 7 -27.74 2.12 15.52
CA ALA A 7 -27.74 3.57 15.39
C ALA A 7 -27.42 4.28 16.73
N LYS A 8 -27.99 3.81 17.84
CA LYS A 8 -27.69 4.35 19.19
C LYS A 8 -26.21 4.18 19.54
N VAL A 9 -25.65 2.99 19.30
CA VAL A 9 -24.22 2.72 19.52
C VAL A 9 -23.34 3.59 18.61
N CYS A 10 -23.60 3.65 17.30
CA CYS A 10 -22.82 4.47 16.37
C CYS A 10 -22.79 5.95 16.78
N LYS A 11 -23.93 6.50 17.22
CA LYS A 11 -24.02 7.90 17.70
C LYS A 11 -23.14 8.17 18.92
N LEU A 12 -22.85 7.15 19.74
CA LEU A 12 -21.94 7.28 20.88
C LEU A 12 -20.47 7.11 20.49
N LEU A 13 -20.20 6.15 19.60
CA LEU A 13 -18.85 5.82 19.20
C LEU A 13 -18.22 6.90 18.31
N PHE A 14 -19.00 7.55 17.44
CA PHE A 14 -18.47 8.51 16.50
C PHE A 14 -18.90 9.95 16.83
N LYS A 15 -17.96 10.88 16.69
CA LYS A 15 -18.14 12.33 16.89
C LYS A 15 -17.58 13.08 15.69
N ASN A 16 -18.12 14.27 15.42
CA ASN A 16 -17.62 15.17 14.36
C ASN A 16 -17.38 14.42 13.03
N GLY A 17 -18.44 13.75 12.53
CA GLY A 17 -18.33 12.78 11.44
C GLY A 17 -17.98 11.40 11.98
N HIS A 18 -16.88 10.83 11.49
CA HIS A 18 -16.45 9.45 11.79
C HIS A 18 -15.26 9.39 12.77
N SER A 19 -14.97 10.46 13.52
CA SER A 19 -13.89 10.44 14.50
C SER A 19 -14.30 9.63 15.73
N MET A 20 -13.45 8.70 16.15
CA MET A 20 -13.75 7.83 17.29
C MET A 20 -13.78 8.61 18.61
N ASN A 21 -14.81 8.36 19.42
CA ASN A 21 -14.97 8.91 20.76
C ASN A 21 -14.08 8.17 21.75
N ALA A 22 -12.98 8.81 22.14
CA ALA A 22 -11.97 8.26 23.06
C ALA A 22 -12.53 7.69 24.39
N LYS A 23 -13.70 8.16 24.85
CA LYS A 23 -14.35 7.63 26.07
C LYS A 23 -14.70 6.14 25.97
N PHE A 24 -14.95 5.64 24.76
CA PHE A 24 -15.40 4.27 24.49
C PHE A 24 -14.33 3.37 23.86
N VAL A 25 -13.12 3.91 23.63
CA VAL A 25 -11.98 3.11 23.17
C VAL A 25 -11.59 2.11 24.26
N GLY A 26 -11.46 0.83 23.89
CA GLY A 26 -11.07 -0.25 24.80
C GLY A 26 -12.06 -0.56 25.94
N ARG A 27 -13.29 -0.05 25.89
CA ARG A 27 -14.34 -0.38 26.87
C ARG A 27 -15.02 -1.71 26.55
N SER A 28 -15.55 -2.37 27.57
CA SER A 28 -16.29 -3.63 27.41
C SER A 28 -17.62 -3.40 26.70
N ALA A 29 -18.17 -4.47 26.12
CA ALA A 29 -19.46 -4.43 25.44
C ALA A 29 -20.59 -3.99 26.38
N ASP A 30 -20.56 -4.43 27.65
CA ASP A 30 -21.54 -4.03 28.67
C ASP A 30 -21.54 -2.51 28.90
N VAL A 31 -20.35 -1.89 29.03
CA VAL A 31 -20.20 -0.44 29.24
C VAL A 31 -20.71 0.34 28.02
N VAL A 32 -20.44 -0.15 26.80
CA VAL A 32 -20.92 0.49 25.57
C VAL A 32 -22.44 0.34 25.45
N ALA A 33 -22.99 -0.84 25.75
CA ALA A 33 -24.43 -1.11 25.70
C ALA A 33 -25.21 -0.26 26.72
N GLU A 34 -24.73 -0.19 27.97
CA GLU A 34 -25.32 0.64 29.02
C GLU A 34 -25.34 2.12 28.62
N ALA A 35 -24.22 2.64 28.12
CA ALA A 35 -24.15 4.02 27.64
C ALA A 35 -25.11 4.28 26.47
N ALA A 36 -25.36 3.27 25.62
CA ALA A 36 -26.32 3.31 24.51
C ALA A 36 -27.77 3.12 24.93
N GLY A 37 -28.04 2.86 26.22
CA GLY A 37 -29.38 2.54 26.71
C GLY A 37 -29.90 1.21 26.18
N ILE A 38 -29.02 0.25 25.93
CA ILE A 38 -29.33 -1.09 25.41
C ILE A 38 -29.05 -2.12 26.51
N THR A 39 -29.94 -3.09 26.67
CA THR A 39 -29.73 -4.22 27.60
C THR A 39 -29.15 -5.40 26.83
N VAL A 40 -28.05 -5.95 27.32
CA VAL A 40 -27.41 -7.16 26.77
C VAL A 40 -27.25 -8.23 27.85
N PRO A 41 -27.19 -9.52 27.49
CA PRO A 41 -26.92 -10.58 28.47
C PRO A 41 -25.59 -10.36 29.19
N ALA A 42 -25.54 -10.72 30.48
CA ALA A 42 -24.32 -10.60 31.27
C ALA A 42 -23.18 -11.44 30.67
N GLY A 43 -21.98 -10.86 30.61
CA GLY A 43 -20.81 -11.51 30.03
C GLY A 43 -20.72 -11.39 28.50
N THR A 44 -21.53 -10.51 27.88
CA THR A 44 -21.41 -10.18 26.46
C THR A 44 -20.01 -9.65 26.16
N ARG A 45 -19.32 -10.26 25.19
CA ARG A 45 -17.93 -9.89 24.86
C ARG A 45 -17.83 -8.85 23.75
N VAL A 46 -18.74 -8.93 22.77
CA VAL A 46 -18.75 -8.05 21.59
C VAL A 46 -20.18 -7.71 21.21
N LEU A 47 -20.37 -6.50 20.68
CA LEU A 47 -21.61 -6.07 20.04
C LEU A 47 -21.43 -6.13 18.53
N ILE A 48 -22.42 -6.68 17.81
CA ILE A 48 -22.35 -6.85 16.36
C ILE A 48 -23.54 -6.13 15.72
N GLY A 49 -23.25 -5.25 14.76
CA GLY A 49 -24.23 -4.53 13.95
C GLY A 49 -24.05 -4.84 12.46
N GLU A 50 -25.13 -5.21 11.79
CA GLU A 50 -25.14 -5.47 10.34
C GLU A 50 -24.88 -4.17 9.55
N GLN A 51 -24.18 -4.26 8.43
CA GLN A 51 -23.85 -3.14 7.54
C GLN A 51 -24.14 -3.52 6.08
N GLY A 52 -24.70 -2.56 5.33
CA GLY A 52 -25.00 -2.70 3.90
C GLY A 52 -23.98 -2.03 2.97
N GLY A 53 -22.91 -1.42 3.51
CA GLY A 53 -21.91 -0.72 2.71
C GLY A 53 -20.80 -0.07 3.53
N VAL A 54 -20.05 0.83 2.89
CA VAL A 54 -18.89 1.53 3.46
C VAL A 54 -19.11 3.04 3.37
N GLY A 55 -18.79 3.78 4.43
CA GLY A 55 -18.85 5.24 4.46
C GLY A 55 -19.84 5.80 5.49
N GLU A 56 -20.23 7.07 5.34
CA GLU A 56 -21.02 7.80 6.36
C GLU A 56 -22.38 7.16 6.65
N GLY A 57 -23.02 6.56 5.65
CA GLY A 57 -24.27 5.81 5.83
C GLY A 57 -24.11 4.51 6.63
N TYR A 58 -22.88 4.04 6.80
CA TYR A 58 -22.52 2.78 7.43
C TYR A 58 -21.37 2.96 8.44
N PRO A 59 -21.61 3.63 9.58
CA PRO A 59 -20.52 4.08 10.46
C PRO A 59 -19.64 2.96 11.01
N LEU A 60 -20.16 1.73 11.14
CA LEU A 60 -19.34 0.60 11.60
C LEU A 60 -18.31 0.14 10.55
N SER A 61 -18.29 0.72 9.35
CA SER A 61 -17.24 0.51 8.35
C SER A 61 -15.90 1.16 8.73
N TYR A 62 -15.91 2.18 9.58
CA TYR A 62 -14.70 2.87 10.03
C TYR A 62 -13.98 2.11 11.15
N GLU A 63 -12.75 2.54 11.48
CA GLU A 63 -12.01 2.02 12.63
C GLU A 63 -12.70 2.40 13.95
N LYS A 64 -12.81 1.44 14.88
CA LYS A 64 -13.63 1.60 16.12
C LYS A 64 -12.85 1.43 17.42
N LEU A 65 -11.69 0.74 17.41
CA LEU A 65 -10.84 0.49 18.58
C LEU A 65 -11.63 0.09 19.87
N THR A 66 -12.67 -0.72 19.71
CA THR A 66 -13.64 -1.04 20.77
C THR A 66 -14.21 -2.44 20.55
N THR A 67 -15.07 -2.92 21.45
CA THR A 67 -15.72 -4.25 21.38
C THR A 67 -16.95 -4.27 20.45
N VAL A 68 -17.01 -3.40 19.45
CA VAL A 68 -18.12 -3.31 18.50
C VAL A 68 -17.63 -3.64 17.09
N LEU A 69 -18.30 -4.58 16.43
CA LEU A 69 -17.96 -5.07 15.10
C LEU A 69 -19.07 -4.78 14.10
N GLY A 70 -18.68 -4.38 12.89
CA GLY A 70 -19.56 -4.38 11.73
C GLY A 70 -19.62 -5.79 11.14
N PHE A 71 -20.80 -6.23 10.71
CA PHE A 71 -21.02 -7.52 10.07
C PHE A 71 -21.59 -7.32 8.67
N TYR A 72 -21.01 -7.99 7.69
CA TYR A 72 -21.39 -7.88 6.29
C TYR A 72 -21.73 -9.26 5.74
N THR A 73 -22.77 -9.33 4.93
CA THR A 73 -23.12 -10.51 4.14
C THR A 73 -22.91 -10.18 2.68
N VAL A 74 -22.16 -11.01 1.98
CA VAL A 74 -21.86 -10.88 0.55
C VAL A 74 -22.21 -12.17 -0.16
N LYS A 75 -22.55 -12.07 -1.44
CA LYS A 75 -22.99 -13.20 -2.25
C LYS A 75 -21.85 -14.18 -2.55
N ASP A 76 -20.67 -13.66 -2.86
CA ASP A 76 -19.52 -14.45 -3.29
C ASP A 76 -18.18 -13.76 -2.98
N TRP A 77 -17.09 -14.42 -3.35
CA TRP A 77 -15.74 -13.94 -3.07
C TRP A 77 -15.34 -12.70 -3.90
N HIS A 78 -15.99 -12.46 -5.04
CA HIS A 78 -15.74 -11.26 -5.84
C HIS A 78 -16.31 -10.03 -5.11
N GLU A 79 -17.54 -10.12 -4.61
CA GLU A 79 -18.12 -9.06 -3.80
C GLU A 79 -17.34 -8.85 -2.49
N ALA A 80 -16.90 -9.93 -1.85
CA ALA A 80 -16.03 -9.86 -0.68
C ALA A 80 -14.69 -9.13 -0.99
N CYS A 81 -14.14 -9.34 -2.18
CA CYS A 81 -12.92 -8.68 -2.66
C CYS A 81 -13.11 -7.16 -2.77
N GLU A 82 -14.16 -6.72 -3.46
CA GLU A 82 -14.46 -5.29 -3.62
C GLU A 82 -14.77 -4.62 -2.27
N LEU A 83 -15.56 -5.29 -1.43
CA LEU A 83 -15.86 -4.80 -0.08
C LEU A 83 -14.58 -4.66 0.77
N SER A 84 -13.68 -5.64 0.69
CA SER A 84 -12.41 -5.60 1.43
C SER A 84 -11.54 -4.43 0.96
N ILE A 85 -11.47 -4.15 -0.34
CA ILE A 85 -10.73 -3.01 -0.89
C ILE A 85 -11.34 -1.68 -0.42
N ALA A 86 -12.67 -1.58 -0.42
CA ALA A 86 -13.38 -0.38 0.04
C ALA A 86 -13.16 -0.13 1.54
N LEU A 87 -13.25 -1.17 2.38
CA LEU A 87 -12.96 -1.07 3.81
C LEU A 87 -11.51 -0.69 4.07
N LEU A 88 -10.57 -1.29 3.33
CA LEU A 88 -9.13 -1.01 3.44
C LEU A 88 -8.77 0.43 3.09
N GLN A 89 -9.63 1.20 2.41
CA GLN A 89 -9.35 2.63 2.23
C GLN A 89 -9.25 3.39 3.58
N ASN A 90 -9.91 2.89 4.62
CA ASN A 90 -9.81 3.43 5.99
C ASN A 90 -8.64 2.83 6.80
N GLY A 91 -7.84 1.93 6.20
CA GLY A 91 -6.75 1.21 6.86
C GLY A 91 -5.69 0.74 5.87
N ILE A 92 -5.39 1.58 4.87
CA ILE A 92 -4.64 1.19 3.68
C ILE A 92 -3.23 0.73 4.05
N GLY A 93 -2.82 -0.40 3.48
CA GLY A 93 -1.52 -0.99 3.75
C GLY A 93 -1.38 -1.62 5.15
N HIS A 94 -2.41 -1.59 6.01
CA HIS A 94 -2.28 -2.10 7.37
C HIS A 94 -2.44 -3.64 7.44
N THR A 95 -3.66 -4.15 7.65
CA THR A 95 -3.90 -5.58 7.90
C THR A 95 -5.24 -6.04 7.32
N MET A 96 -5.25 -7.24 6.75
CA MET A 96 -6.46 -7.98 6.39
C MET A 96 -6.38 -9.39 6.97
N SER A 97 -7.51 -9.96 7.38
CA SER A 97 -7.59 -11.35 7.84
C SER A 97 -8.58 -12.13 6.98
N LEU A 98 -8.26 -13.39 6.71
CA LEU A 98 -9.04 -14.29 5.88
C LEU A 98 -9.13 -15.64 6.58
N HIS A 99 -10.33 -16.21 6.67
CA HIS A 99 -10.56 -17.55 7.17
C HIS A 99 -11.07 -18.44 6.03
N THR A 100 -10.22 -19.35 5.54
CA THR A 100 -10.53 -20.26 4.43
C THR A 100 -9.54 -21.43 4.40
N GLU A 101 -9.98 -22.58 3.89
CA GLU A 101 -9.10 -23.71 3.57
C GLU A 101 -8.72 -23.75 2.08
N ASP A 102 -9.37 -22.91 1.26
CA ASP A 102 -9.11 -22.80 -0.17
C ASP A 102 -7.90 -21.90 -0.45
N ARG A 103 -6.82 -22.51 -0.95
CA ARG A 103 -5.56 -21.82 -1.27
C ARG A 103 -5.69 -20.87 -2.45
N ASP A 104 -6.55 -21.15 -3.42
CA ASP A 104 -6.74 -20.26 -4.57
C ASP A 104 -7.44 -18.97 -4.14
N ILE A 105 -8.37 -19.07 -3.18
CA ILE A 105 -8.98 -17.89 -2.54
C ILE A 105 -7.93 -17.08 -1.77
N VAL A 106 -7.03 -17.74 -1.03
CA VAL A 106 -5.90 -17.03 -0.37
C VAL A 106 -5.09 -16.24 -1.40
N MET A 107 -4.71 -16.86 -2.52
CA MET A 107 -3.91 -16.17 -3.54
C MET A 107 -4.66 -15.03 -4.22
N LYS A 108 -5.97 -15.17 -4.47
CA LYS A 108 -6.83 -14.09 -4.98
C LYS A 108 -6.89 -12.91 -4.00
N PHE A 109 -6.91 -13.17 -2.70
CA PHE A 109 -6.96 -12.14 -1.66
C PHE A 109 -5.58 -11.55 -1.33
N ALA A 110 -4.48 -12.24 -1.67
CA ALA A 110 -3.12 -11.75 -1.46
C ALA A 110 -2.80 -10.45 -2.23
N ALA A 111 -3.53 -10.15 -3.30
CA ALA A 111 -3.38 -8.92 -4.09
C ALA A 111 -3.96 -7.65 -3.42
N LYS A 112 -4.53 -7.76 -2.22
CA LYS A 112 -5.21 -6.64 -1.54
C LYS A 112 -4.19 -5.66 -0.96
N PRO A 113 -4.55 -4.37 -0.85
CA PRO A 113 -3.60 -3.35 -0.42
C PRO A 113 -3.42 -3.36 1.11
N ALA A 114 -2.85 -4.45 1.64
CA ALA A 114 -2.55 -4.65 3.05
C ALA A 114 -1.17 -5.30 3.19
N SER A 115 -0.32 -4.80 4.08
CA SER A 115 1.04 -5.35 4.26
C SER A 115 1.04 -6.69 5.01
N ARG A 116 0.02 -6.92 5.85
CA ARG A 116 -0.17 -8.18 6.59
C ARG A 116 -1.49 -8.81 6.19
N ILE A 117 -1.44 -9.89 5.41
CA ILE A 117 -2.60 -10.69 5.05
C ILE A 117 -2.52 -11.99 5.86
N LEU A 118 -3.43 -12.12 6.82
CA LEU A 118 -3.41 -13.15 7.84
C LEU A 118 -4.42 -14.24 7.48
N VAL A 119 -3.99 -15.50 7.45
CA VAL A 119 -4.85 -16.63 7.10
C VAL A 119 -5.07 -17.51 8.32
N ASN A 120 -6.33 -17.79 8.66
CA ASN A 120 -6.73 -18.72 9.73
C ASN A 120 -6.09 -18.43 11.11
N THR A 121 -5.92 -17.14 11.45
CA THR A 121 -5.36 -16.70 12.73
C THR A 121 -6.04 -15.42 13.20
N GLY A 122 -6.03 -15.13 14.50
CA GLY A 122 -6.64 -13.91 15.03
C GLY A 122 -5.87 -12.67 14.58
N GLY A 123 -6.56 -11.66 14.05
CA GLY A 123 -5.93 -10.49 13.41
C GLY A 123 -4.91 -9.75 14.30
N THR A 124 -5.24 -9.53 15.57
CA THR A 124 -4.36 -8.86 16.54
C THR A 124 -3.07 -9.65 16.81
N MET A 125 -3.20 -10.93 17.18
CA MET A 125 -2.05 -11.77 17.53
C MET A 125 -1.25 -12.15 16.27
N GLY A 126 -1.92 -12.34 15.14
CA GLY A 126 -1.28 -12.69 13.89
C GLY A 126 -0.50 -11.54 13.29
N GLY A 127 -1.07 -10.32 13.29
CA GLY A 127 -0.43 -9.14 12.72
C GLY A 127 0.79 -8.67 13.51
N THR A 128 0.76 -8.82 14.84
CA THR A 128 1.89 -8.50 15.73
C THR A 128 2.98 -9.56 15.75
N GLY A 129 2.79 -10.71 15.07
CA GLY A 129 3.77 -11.80 15.04
C GLY A 129 3.75 -12.71 16.26
N ALA A 130 2.71 -12.66 17.10
CA ALA A 130 2.60 -13.52 18.27
C ALA A 130 2.07 -14.93 17.94
N SER A 131 1.16 -15.05 16.98
CA SER A 131 0.57 -16.34 16.54
C SER A 131 0.93 -16.71 15.10
N THR A 132 1.88 -16.02 14.49
CA THR A 132 2.38 -16.25 13.13
C THR A 132 3.90 -16.21 13.10
N GLY A 133 4.51 -16.53 11.96
CA GLY A 133 5.95 -16.37 11.74
C GLY A 133 6.40 -14.95 11.38
N LEU A 134 5.53 -13.94 11.51
CA LEU A 134 5.93 -12.54 11.32
C LEU A 134 6.83 -12.08 12.47
N MET A 135 7.69 -11.11 12.20
CA MET A 135 8.55 -10.55 13.23
C MET A 135 7.70 -9.91 14.35
N PRO A 136 7.94 -10.25 15.63
CA PRO A 136 7.21 -9.67 16.75
C PRO A 136 7.38 -8.15 16.81
N SER A 137 6.27 -7.39 16.74
CA SER A 137 6.32 -5.92 16.80
C SER A 137 4.97 -5.30 17.19
N PHE A 138 5.03 -4.12 17.81
CA PHE A 138 3.88 -3.23 18.04
C PHE A 138 3.95 -1.96 17.17
N THR A 139 4.92 -1.88 16.27
CA THR A 139 5.02 -0.82 15.25
C THR A 139 4.93 -1.48 13.88
N LEU A 140 3.72 -1.43 13.32
CA LEU A 140 3.36 -2.14 12.09
C LEU A 140 3.38 -1.14 10.93
N GLY A 141 4.40 -1.20 10.07
CA GLY A 141 4.53 -0.27 8.95
C GLY A 141 3.43 -0.48 7.92
N CYS A 142 2.77 0.59 7.46
CA CYS A 142 1.69 0.51 6.46
C CYS A 142 2.17 0.62 5.00
N GLY A 143 3.48 0.61 4.77
CA GLY A 143 4.06 0.85 3.44
C GLY A 143 3.77 2.24 2.88
N THR A 144 4.21 2.46 1.64
CA THR A 144 4.12 3.77 0.98
C THR A 144 2.68 4.23 0.76
N TRP A 145 1.74 3.30 0.54
CA TRP A 145 0.32 3.61 0.42
C TRP A 145 -0.27 4.24 1.68
N GLY A 146 0.20 3.81 2.86
CA GLY A 146 -0.18 4.39 4.14
C GLY A 146 0.75 5.52 4.62
N GLY A 147 1.62 6.05 3.75
CA GLY A 147 2.56 7.12 4.09
C GLY A 147 3.75 6.69 4.97
N SER A 148 4.02 5.38 5.08
CA SER A 148 5.15 4.82 5.85
C SER A 148 6.33 4.48 4.95
N ALA A 149 7.55 4.62 5.48
CA ALA A 149 8.78 4.23 4.78
C ALA A 149 8.97 2.70 4.67
N THR A 150 8.26 1.92 5.48
CA THR A 150 8.32 0.45 5.48
C THR A 150 6.93 -0.16 5.64
N SER A 151 6.74 -1.35 5.06
CA SER A 151 5.58 -2.23 5.26
C SER A 151 5.84 -3.32 6.32
N GLU A 152 7.08 -3.44 6.77
CA GLU A 152 7.49 -4.48 7.71
C GLU A 152 6.94 -4.24 9.12
N ASN A 153 6.91 -5.32 9.90
CA ASN A 153 6.87 -5.22 11.35
C ASN A 153 8.23 -4.69 11.80
N VAL A 154 8.29 -3.50 12.39
CA VAL A 154 9.55 -2.84 12.73
C VAL A 154 10.30 -3.66 13.79
N THR A 155 11.58 -3.91 13.52
CA THR A 155 12.50 -4.73 14.33
C THR A 155 13.77 -3.95 14.67
N PRO A 156 14.66 -4.45 15.56
CA PRO A 156 15.92 -3.79 15.84
C PRO A 156 16.80 -3.52 14.61
N MET A 157 16.69 -4.33 13.55
CA MET A 157 17.45 -4.12 12.31
C MET A 157 17.06 -2.84 11.56
N HIS A 158 15.87 -2.31 11.82
CA HIS A 158 15.45 -1.01 11.29
C HIS A 158 16.08 0.18 12.03
N LEU A 159 16.67 -0.05 13.20
CA LEU A 159 17.24 0.98 14.07
C LEU A 159 18.77 1.03 14.01
N VAL A 160 19.40 0.25 13.13
CA VAL A 160 20.86 0.22 12.96
C VAL A 160 21.27 0.76 11.60
N ASN A 161 22.24 1.67 11.61
CA ASN A 161 22.89 2.12 10.39
C ASN A 161 23.97 1.13 9.98
N ILE A 162 23.91 0.65 8.72
CA ILE A 162 24.92 -0.26 8.17
C ILE A 162 25.97 0.54 7.40
N LYS A 163 27.19 0.60 7.94
CA LYS A 163 28.36 1.18 7.26
C LYS A 163 28.94 0.16 6.27
N ARG A 164 29.17 0.57 5.02
CA ARG A 164 29.82 -0.26 3.99
C ARG A 164 31.11 0.40 3.53
N VAL A 165 32.23 -0.32 3.64
CA VAL A 165 33.51 0.07 3.04
C VAL A 165 33.64 -0.67 1.71
N ALA A 166 33.66 0.07 0.60
CA ALA A 166 33.72 -0.48 -0.74
C ALA A 166 34.97 0.04 -1.47
N TYR A 167 35.73 -0.88 -2.05
CA TYR A 167 36.89 -0.56 -2.90
C TYR A 167 36.45 -0.48 -4.37
N GLY A 168 37.04 0.42 -5.14
CA GLY A 168 36.79 0.53 -6.58
C GLY A 168 37.30 -0.71 -7.32
N LEU A 169 36.43 -1.39 -8.06
CA LEU A 169 36.76 -2.60 -8.83
C LEU A 169 36.89 -2.36 -10.33
N LYS A 170 36.38 -1.24 -10.84
CA LYS A 170 36.39 -0.87 -12.25
C LYS A 170 36.78 0.59 -12.40
N ASP A 171 37.45 0.91 -13.51
CA ASP A 171 37.72 2.28 -13.89
C ASP A 171 36.46 2.89 -14.52
N CYS A 172 35.93 3.95 -13.94
CA CYS A 172 34.73 4.64 -14.44
C CYS A 172 34.92 5.23 -15.84
N THR A 173 36.16 5.49 -16.25
CA THR A 173 36.46 6.08 -17.57
C THR A 173 36.32 5.07 -18.71
N THR A 174 36.40 3.77 -18.41
CA THR A 174 36.31 2.71 -19.43
C THR A 174 35.03 1.88 -19.32
N LEU A 175 34.13 2.20 -18.37
CA LEU A 175 32.91 1.41 -18.14
C LEU A 175 32.07 1.20 -19.39
N ALA A 176 31.88 2.25 -20.21
CA ALA A 176 31.05 2.16 -21.41
C ALA A 176 31.78 1.46 -22.58
N SER A 177 33.09 1.66 -22.72
CA SER A 177 33.88 1.00 -23.78
C SER A 177 34.10 -0.48 -23.51
N ASP A 178 34.20 -0.85 -22.24
CA ASP A 178 34.49 -2.22 -21.81
C ASP A 178 33.21 -3.04 -21.62
N ASP A 179 32.03 -2.42 -21.69
CA ASP A 179 30.74 -3.08 -21.60
C ASP A 179 30.24 -3.49 -23.01
N PRO A 180 30.16 -4.80 -23.32
CA PRO A 180 29.69 -5.28 -24.63
C PRO A 180 28.24 -4.91 -24.99
N THR A 181 27.42 -4.48 -24.02
CA THR A 181 26.06 -3.98 -24.28
C THR A 181 26.02 -2.50 -24.67
N PHE A 182 27.08 -1.74 -24.37
CA PHE A 182 27.25 -0.35 -24.81
C PHE A 182 28.25 -0.22 -25.96
N ASN A 183 29.13 -1.20 -26.11
CA ASN A 183 30.12 -1.26 -27.18
C ASN A 183 29.65 -2.23 -28.27
N HIS A 184 29.01 -1.66 -29.29
CA HIS A 184 28.59 -2.35 -30.52
C HIS A 184 29.49 -1.94 -31.70
N PRO A 185 30.73 -2.45 -31.80
CA PRO A 185 31.63 -2.11 -32.90
C PRO A 185 31.04 -2.47 -34.27
N GLU A 186 30.12 -3.44 -34.34
CA GLU A 186 29.36 -3.79 -35.54
C GLU A 186 28.47 -2.66 -36.07
N LEU A 187 27.94 -1.78 -35.20
CA LEU A 187 27.16 -0.61 -35.61
C LEU A 187 28.05 0.52 -36.11
N THR A 188 29.34 0.54 -35.71
CA THR A 188 30.31 1.53 -36.17
C THR A 188 30.86 1.24 -37.56
N ASN A 189 30.88 -0.03 -37.99
CA ASN A 189 31.39 -0.44 -39.31
C ASN A 189 30.51 -0.02 -40.50
N GLY A 190 29.29 0.49 -40.26
CA GLY A 190 28.41 1.03 -41.31
C GLY A 190 28.51 2.55 -41.52
N CYS A 191 29.19 3.29 -40.65
CA CYS A 191 29.31 4.73 -40.75
C CYS A 191 30.63 5.12 -41.46
N GLN A 192 30.70 4.87 -42.77
CA GLN A 192 31.67 5.53 -43.63
C GLN A 192 31.22 6.98 -43.88
N ASN A 193 31.23 7.82 -42.85
CA ASN A 193 31.16 9.27 -43.04
C ASN A 193 32.48 9.88 -42.62
N THR A 194 33.23 10.29 -43.63
CA THR A 194 34.51 11.00 -43.66
C THR A 194 34.46 12.42 -43.03
N TYR A 195 33.70 12.64 -41.95
CA TYR A 195 33.48 13.99 -41.39
C TYR A 195 33.89 14.20 -39.93
N CYS A 196 34.47 13.23 -39.23
CA CYS A 196 34.80 13.40 -37.81
C CYS A 196 36.29 13.21 -37.47
N THR A 197 37.20 13.60 -38.38
CA THR A 197 38.63 13.74 -38.07
C THR A 197 39.17 15.09 -38.53
N GLU A 198 38.51 16.18 -38.16
CA GLU A 198 39.19 17.46 -38.05
C GLU A 198 38.95 18.08 -36.68
N THR A 199 40.04 18.14 -35.92
CA THR A 199 40.25 19.00 -34.77
C THR A 199 39.56 20.35 -34.90
N ALA A 200 38.88 20.75 -33.82
CA ALA A 200 38.45 22.10 -33.48
C ALA A 200 39.14 23.23 -34.27
N LYS A 201 38.46 23.73 -35.30
CA LYS A 201 38.49 25.15 -35.66
C LYS A 201 37.04 25.62 -35.65
N GLY A 202 36.75 26.57 -34.77
CA GLY A 202 35.41 27.13 -34.62
C GLY A 202 34.89 27.63 -35.97
N GLN A 203 33.86 26.96 -36.48
CA GLN A 203 32.93 27.59 -37.41
C GLN A 203 31.77 28.13 -36.57
N GLU A 204 31.51 29.43 -36.71
CA GLU A 204 30.29 30.04 -36.19
C GLU A 204 29.09 29.30 -36.80
N LEU A 205 28.36 28.57 -35.96
CA LEU A 205 27.12 27.90 -36.34
C LEU A 205 26.08 28.98 -36.62
N ASN A 206 25.65 29.05 -37.88
CA ASN A 206 24.63 29.99 -38.33
C ASN A 206 23.25 29.55 -37.80
N GLN A 207 22.42 30.51 -37.42
CA GLN A 207 21.13 30.29 -36.75
C GLN A 207 20.12 29.52 -37.62
N GLU A 208 20.24 29.57 -38.95
CA GLU A 208 19.43 28.77 -39.88
C GLU A 208 19.77 27.28 -39.83
N ASP A 209 21.06 26.94 -39.66
CA ASP A 209 21.51 25.54 -39.57
C ASP A 209 20.99 24.89 -38.28
N LEU A 210 20.97 25.66 -37.19
CA LEU A 210 20.42 25.22 -35.91
C LEU A 210 18.89 25.00 -36.00
N MET A 211 18.18 25.93 -36.64
CA MET A 211 16.73 25.83 -36.84
C MET A 211 16.34 24.67 -37.77
N SER A 212 17.16 24.40 -38.79
CA SER A 212 17.00 23.24 -39.68
C SER A 212 17.11 21.93 -38.90
N LEU A 213 18.14 21.80 -38.06
CA LEU A 213 18.36 20.60 -37.24
C LEU A 213 17.23 20.37 -36.23
N VAL A 214 16.75 21.43 -35.58
CA VAL A 214 15.62 21.36 -34.63
C VAL A 214 14.34 20.92 -35.35
N ASN A 215 14.06 21.44 -36.55
CA ASN A 215 12.88 21.04 -37.32
C ASN A 215 12.94 19.59 -37.83
N GLN A 216 14.13 19.10 -38.20
CA GLN A 216 14.33 17.70 -38.55
C GLN A 216 14.09 16.78 -37.35
N LEU A 217 14.60 17.14 -36.17
CA LEU A 217 14.35 16.40 -34.92
C LEU A 217 12.87 16.38 -34.54
N VAL A 218 12.20 17.53 -34.60
CA VAL A 218 10.76 17.64 -34.33
C VAL A 218 9.94 16.81 -35.33
N SER A 219 10.37 16.72 -36.60
CA SER A 219 9.68 15.90 -37.60
C SER A 219 9.91 14.41 -37.38
N ALA A 220 11.13 14.01 -37.00
CA ALA A 220 11.44 12.62 -36.65
C ALA A 220 10.67 12.15 -35.39
N MET A 221 10.49 13.04 -34.41
CA MET A 221 9.73 12.76 -33.19
C MET A 221 8.21 12.70 -33.41
N LYS A 222 7.69 13.27 -34.50
CA LYS A 222 6.26 13.25 -34.81
C LYS A 222 5.77 11.93 -35.46
N GLY A 223 6.69 11.02 -35.78
CA GLY A 223 6.37 9.65 -36.20
C GLY A 223 5.78 9.53 -37.61
N ALA A 224 6.20 8.49 -38.33
CA ALA A 224 5.49 8.00 -39.51
C ALA A 224 4.12 7.49 -39.07
N ASN A 225 3.06 8.15 -39.54
CA ASN A 225 1.72 7.55 -39.63
C ASN A 225 1.69 6.55 -40.79
#